data_AF-A0A1Q7L5W9-F1
#
_entry.id   AF-A0A1Q7L5W9-F1
#
_cell.length_a   1.000
_cell.length_b   1.000
_cell.length_c   1.000
_cell.angle_alpha   90.00
_cell.angle_beta   90.00
_cell.angle_gamma   90.00
#
_symmetry.space_group_name_H-M   'P 1'
#
loop_
_entity.id
_entity.type
_entity.pdbx_description
1 polymer ?
#
loop_
_entity_poly.entity_id
_entity_poly.type
_entity_poly.pdbx_seq_one_letter_code
_entity_poly.pdbx_strand_id
1 'polypeptide(L)' 'MTNCTDVIIVGGGVAAMLSPFFGEIRKRMPGWCLNKRCLEIPIVTARYGPEAGIAGGAALCTIPAAD' A
#
# COMPACT_ATOMS: atom_id res chain seq x y z
N MET A 1 -16.28 -4.09 -14.04
CA MET A 1 -15.05 -4.80 -13.64
C MET A 1 -14.32 -3.86 -12.69
N THR A 2 -14.44 -4.14 -11.40
CA THR A 2 -14.11 -3.26 -10.28
C THR A 2 -12.60 -2.93 -10.23
N ASN A 3 -12.29 -1.66 -9.97
CA ASN A 3 -10.92 -1.13 -9.85
C ASN A 3 -10.11 -1.96 -8.84
N CYS A 4 -9.15 -2.75 -9.32
CA CYS A 4 -8.24 -3.50 -8.46
C CYS A 4 -7.16 -2.55 -7.91
N THR A 5 -6.53 -2.92 -6.80
CA THR A 5 -5.45 -2.13 -6.18
C THR A 5 -4.24 -1.97 -7.11
N ASP A 6 -3.74 -0.73 -7.24
CA ASP A 6 -2.54 -0.42 -8.05
C ASP A 6 -1.25 -0.37 -7.23
N VAL A 7 -1.32 -0.25 -5.90
CA VAL A 7 -0.14 -0.25 -5.00
C VAL A 7 -0.50 -0.75 -3.61
N ILE A 8 0.40 -1.50 -2.98
CA ILE A 8 0.28 -1.92 -1.59
C ILE A 8 1.31 -1.14 -0.77
N ILE A 9 0.85 -0.32 0.17
CA ILE A 9 1.72 0.47 1.06
C ILE A 9 1.73 -0.19 2.43
N VAL A 10 2.91 -0.55 2.92
CA VAL A 10 3.10 -1.11 4.27
C VAL A 10 3.75 -0.05 5.15
N GLY A 11 3.09 0.32 6.25
CA GLY A 11 3.55 1.37 7.16
C GLY A 11 3.95 0.92 8.56
N GLY A 12 4.41 1.88 9.36
CA GLY A 12 4.73 1.70 10.79
C GLY A 12 5.94 0.79 11.04
N GLY A 13 6.11 0.36 12.30
CA GLY A 13 7.18 -0.57 12.70
C GLY A 13 7.12 -1.92 11.97
N VAL A 14 5.93 -2.31 11.51
CA VAL A 14 5.71 -3.52 10.71
C VAL A 14 6.41 -3.44 9.35
N ALA A 15 6.47 -2.26 8.72
CA ALA A 15 7.18 -2.09 7.45
C ALA A 15 8.68 -2.37 7.59
N ALA A 16 9.30 -1.93 8.68
CA ALA A 16 10.71 -2.20 8.97
C ALA A 16 10.95 -3.69 9.23
N MET A 17 10.06 -4.33 9.98
CA MET A 17 10.14 -5.76 10.28
C MET A 17 9.90 -6.65 9.05
N LEU A 18 8.96 -6.28 8.18
CA LEU A 18 8.55 -7.10 7.03
C LEU A 18 9.34 -6.83 5.75
N SER A 19 10.09 -5.73 5.67
CA SER A 19 10.88 -5.38 4.47
C SER A 19 11.73 -6.55 3.92
N PRO A 20 12.45 -7.33 4.75
CA PRO A 20 13.19 -8.51 4.28
C PRO A 20 12.32 -9.62 3.70
N PHE A 21 11.04 -9.68 4.08
CA PHE A 21 10.09 -10.72 3.69
C PHE A 21 9.24 -10.35 2.47
N PHE A 22 9.31 -9.11 1.96
CA PHE A 22 8.50 -8.69 0.81
C PHE A 22 8.72 -9.55 -0.43
N GLY A 23 9.95 -10.05 -0.63
CA GLY A 23 10.24 -11.00 -1.70
C GLY A 23 9.45 -12.31 -1.57
N GLU A 24 9.39 -12.88 -0.35
CA GLU A 24 8.65 -14.12 -0.08
C GLU A 24 7.14 -13.91 -0.14
N ILE A 25 6.65 -12.77 0.36
CA ILE A 25 5.24 -12.39 0.23
C ILE A 25 4.86 -12.36 -1.25
N ARG A 26 5.65 -11.67 -2.09
CA ARG A 26 5.39 -11.56 -3.53
C ARG A 26 5.40 -12.93 -4.23
N LYS A 27 6.29 -13.85 -3.85
CA LYS A 27 6.31 -15.22 -4.40
C LYS A 27 5.04 -16.01 -4.07
N ARG A 28 4.45 -15.78 -2.89
CA ARG A 28 3.26 -16.52 -2.42
C ARG A 28 1.94 -15.89 -2.84
N MET A 29 1.93 -14.59 -3.20
CA MET A 29 0.73 -13.86 -3.64
C MET A 29 -0.14 -14.58 -4.68
N PRO A 30 0.40 -15.27 -5.72
CA PRO A 30 -0.43 -15.96 -6.70
C PRO A 30 -1.32 -17.06 -6.11
N GLY A 31 -0.93 -17.64 -4.96
CA GLY A 31 -1.75 -18.62 -4.24
C GLY A 31 -2.78 -18.00 -3.29
N TRP A 32 -2.71 -16.69 -3.04
CA TRP A 32 -3.58 -15.98 -2.08
C TRP A 32 -4.49 -14.95 -2.74
N CYS A 33 -4.18 -14.54 -3.97
CA CYS A 33 -4.88 -13.46 -4.66
C CYS A 33 -5.66 -13.99 -5.87
N LEU A 34 -6.95 -13.65 -5.94
CA LEU A 34 -7.77 -13.88 -7.15
C LEU A 34 -7.35 -12.96 -8.31
N ASN A 35 -6.74 -11.80 -8.00
CA ASN A 35 -6.26 -10.87 -9.01
C ASN A 35 -5.06 -11.47 -9.77
N LYS A 36 -5.24 -11.77 -11.06
CA LYS A 36 -4.19 -12.31 -11.93
C LYS A 36 -2.98 -11.37 -12.09
N ARG A 37 -3.18 -10.07 -11.89
CA ARG A 37 -2.13 -9.04 -11.94
C ARG A 37 -1.47 -8.79 -10.58
N CYS A 38 -1.69 -9.64 -9.58
CA CYS A 38 -1.19 -9.42 -8.22
C CYS A 38 0.33 -9.24 -8.11
N LEU A 39 1.10 -9.81 -9.05
CA LEU A 39 2.56 -9.65 -9.10
C LEU A 39 3.02 -8.31 -9.70
N GLU A 40 2.16 -7.63 -10.46
CA GLU A 40 2.42 -6.31 -11.03
C GLU A 40 2.22 -5.20 -9.99
N ILE A 41 1.48 -5.47 -8.91
CA ILE A 41 1.19 -4.51 -7.86
C ILE A 41 2.46 -4.32 -6.99
N PRO A 42 3.08 -3.14 -6.99
CA PRO A 42 4.24 -2.87 -6.15
C PRO A 42 3.86 -2.89 -4.66
N ILE A 43 4.72 -3.53 -3.85
CA ILE A 43 4.69 -3.44 -2.39
C ILE A 43 5.78 -2.44 -1.98
N VAL A 44 5.38 -1.35 -1.33
CA VAL A 44 6.28 -0.26 -0.94
C VAL A 44 6.13 0.08 0.53
N THR A 45 7.15 0.66 1.13
CA THR A 45 7.09 1.15 2.51
C THR A 45 6.44 2.55 2.57
N ALA A 46 5.71 2.82 3.65
CA ALA A 46 5.10 4.13 3.86
C ALA A 46 6.18 5.19 4.08
N ARG A 47 6.03 6.35 3.41
CA ARG A 47 7.02 7.43 3.44
C ARG A 47 6.87 8.39 4.62
N TYR A 48 5.64 8.65 5.05
CA TYR A 48 5.36 9.75 5.99
C TYR A 48 5.64 9.42 7.46
N GLY A 49 5.76 8.13 7.82
CA GLY A 49 6.12 7.73 9.19
C GLY A 49 5.23 8.39 10.25
N PRO A 50 5.79 9.00 11.30
CA PRO A 50 5.03 9.73 12.33
C PRO A 50 4.16 10.87 11.79
N GLU A 51 4.56 11.48 10.67
CA GLU A 51 3.87 12.62 10.05
C GLU A 51 2.68 12.21 9.17
N ALA A 52 2.37 10.91 9.07
CA ALA A 52 1.29 10.41 8.23
C ALA A 52 -0.07 11.03 8.56
N GLY A 53 -0.33 11.33 9.84
CA GLY A 53 -1.57 11.98 10.28
C GLY A 53 -1.70 13.42 9.77
N ILE A 54 -0.62 14.21 9.86
CA ILE A 54 -0.60 15.59 9.38
C ILE A 54 -0.74 15.64 7.86
N ALA A 55 0.03 14.81 7.14
CA ALA A 55 -0.05 14.71 5.69
C ALA A 55 -1.45 14.28 5.21
N GLY A 56 -2.05 13.29 5.88
CA GLY A 56 -3.41 12.84 5.57
C GLY A 56 -4.47 13.90 5.84
N GLY A 57 -4.36 14.62 6.96
CA GLY A 57 -5.27 15.73 7.28
C GLY A 57 -5.19 16.86 6.27
N ALA A 58 -3.98 17.25 5.86
CA ALA A 58 -3.80 18.23 4.79
C ALA A 58 -4.39 17.76 3.46
N ALA A 59 -4.24 16.47 3.11
CA ALA A 59 -4.77 15.91 1.88
C ALA A 59 -6.30 16.05 1.78
N LEU A 60 -7.04 15.88 2.90
CA LEU A 60 -8.49 16.06 2.92
C LEU A 60 -8.91 17.49 2.54
N CYS A 61 -8.16 18.50 3.01
CA CYS A 61 -8.45 19.90 2.69
C CYS A 61 -8.10 20.28 1.25
N THR A 62 -7.28 19.47 0.57
CA THR A 62 -6.91 19.69 -0.84
C THR A 62 -7.80 18.97 -1.84
N ILE A 63 -8.63 18.03 -1.38
CA ILE A 63 -9.61 17.34 -2.22
C ILE A 63 -10.89 18.20 -2.18
N PRO A 64 -11.36 18.74 -3.33
CA PRO A 64 -12.66 19.39 -3.36
C PRO A 64 -13.71 18.39 -2.88
N ALA A 65 -14.67 18.83 -2.06
CA ALA A 65 -15.80 17.98 -1.71
C ALA A 65 -16.40 17.42 -3.01
N ALA A 66 -16.52 16.10 -3.09
CA ALA A 66 -17.14 15.48 -4.25
C ALA A 66 -18.63 15.82 -4.19
N ASP A 67 -19.06 16.66 -5.14
CA ASP A 67 -20.47 16.97 -5.41
C ASP A 67 -21.20 15.75 -6.01
#